data_AF-A0A914ASW2-F1
#
_entry.id   AF-A0A914ASW2-F1
#
_cell.length_a   1.000
_cell.length_b   1.000
_cell.length_c   1.000
_cell.angle_alpha   90.00
_cell.angle_beta   90.00
_cell.angle_gamma   90.00
#
_symmetry.space_group_name_H-M   'P 1'
#
loop_
_entity.id
_entity.type
_entity.pdbx_description
1 polymer ?
#
loop_
_entity_poly.entity_id
_entity_poly.type
_entity_poly.pdbx_seq_one_letter_code
_entity_poly.pdbx_strand_id
1 'polypeptide(L)'
;MARRYYGIFRYNHPGANWCSPTGGDTVHLTVVTPTPYGAGSSQSSASISCFRSNPDNDVTLNFSRPFQIGLPGSTIQTSTTLPTGSSQSVNGRIVTQNLTTSNDATGLFYCEGSNSDLTTRVYSIIHSVNRRFEPVDGLVTKTINKGENVTLSVIKANSGGFPLWRRTRNGTVNANLTNSNQASFTVPSTDADDGDLYTVIGSAVTLTDNHFSMIRLIVRDCDAGKWNLTDCEGVCDLCYNGGVCDDETGDCICPPGFSGPNCLTGKLIAWSVCLSGGLSV
;
A
#
# COMPACT_ATOMS: atom_id res chain seq x y z
N MET A 1 9.72 17.43 6.12
CA MET A 1 8.43 17.11 5.45
C MET A 1 8.22 15.60 5.58
N ALA A 2 7.60 15.17 6.67
CA ALA A 2 7.27 13.76 6.89
C ALA A 2 6.22 13.33 5.84
N ARG A 3 6.53 12.30 5.06
CA ARG A 3 5.61 11.73 4.08
C ARG A 3 4.85 10.60 4.78
N ARG A 4 3.54 10.76 4.97
CA ARG A 4 2.70 9.82 5.72
C ARG A 4 2.36 8.60 4.86
N TYR A 5 2.62 7.41 5.39
CA TYR A 5 2.55 6.13 4.66
C TYR A 5 1.60 5.10 5.26
N TYR A 6 0.59 5.49 6.05
CA TYR A 6 -0.41 4.54 6.52
C TYR A 6 -1.77 5.24 6.61
N GLY A 7 -2.85 4.56 6.21
CA GLY A 7 -4.21 5.05 6.41
C GLY A 7 -5.01 3.99 7.14
N ILE A 8 -5.63 4.36 8.27
CA ILE A 8 -6.68 3.61 8.97
C ILE A 8 -7.36 4.46 10.07
N PHE A 9 -8.52 3.97 10.50
CA PHE A 9 -9.63 4.53 11.30
C PHE A 9 -9.34 5.13 12.70
N ARG A 10 -10.02 6.24 13.01
CA ARG A 10 -10.43 6.63 14.38
C ARG A 10 -11.97 6.67 14.46
N TYR A 11 -12.55 6.23 15.59
CA TYR A 11 -13.90 6.62 15.97
C TYR A 11 -13.90 6.92 17.47
N ASN A 12 -14.10 8.19 17.82
CA ASN A 12 -14.29 8.60 19.21
C ASN A 12 -15.70 8.20 19.68
N HIS A 13 -15.78 7.45 20.78
CA HIS A 13 -16.98 7.41 21.61
C HIS A 13 -16.98 8.65 22.53
N PRO A 14 -18.12 9.31 22.78
CA PRO A 14 -18.18 10.49 23.64
C PRO A 14 -18.14 10.03 25.10
N GLY A 15 -17.05 10.30 25.82
CA GLY A 15 -17.03 10.01 27.26
C GLY A 15 -15.70 10.03 28.02
N ALA A 16 -14.55 10.30 27.40
CA ALA A 16 -13.29 10.37 28.14
C ALA A 16 -12.58 11.71 27.90
N ASN A 17 -12.64 12.61 28.88
CA ASN A 17 -11.86 13.83 28.94
C ASN A 17 -10.40 13.47 29.26
N TRP A 18 -9.53 13.50 28.25
CA TRP A 18 -8.10 13.69 28.44
C TRP A 18 -7.65 14.83 27.52
N CYS A 19 -7.34 15.98 28.13
CA CYS A 19 -6.75 17.09 27.44
C CYS A 19 -5.28 16.76 27.13
N SER A 20 -4.98 16.57 25.84
CA SER A 20 -3.68 16.89 25.25
C SER A 20 -3.89 17.81 24.04
N PRO A 21 -2.95 18.72 23.75
CA PRO A 21 -3.16 19.81 22.79
C PRO A 21 -2.95 19.36 21.33
N THR A 22 -3.72 19.96 20.43
CA THR A 22 -3.52 20.13 18.97
C THR A 22 -4.02 19.03 18.00
N GLY A 23 -4.37 19.48 16.78
CA GLY A 23 -5.26 18.84 15.81
C GLY A 23 -4.82 17.46 15.32
N GLY A 24 -5.75 16.67 14.77
CA GLY A 24 -5.44 15.30 14.35
C GLY A 24 -4.23 15.23 13.41
N ASP A 25 -3.28 14.34 13.68
CA ASP A 25 -2.01 14.29 12.94
C ASP A 25 -2.07 13.48 11.63
N THR A 26 -3.24 13.03 11.18
CA THR A 26 -3.40 12.30 9.92
C THR A 26 -4.77 12.54 9.29
N VAL A 27 -4.85 12.42 7.96
CA VAL A 27 -6.13 12.29 7.24
C VAL A 27 -6.51 10.81 7.20
N HIS A 28 -7.72 10.48 7.64
CA HIS A 28 -8.18 9.10 7.82
C HIS A 28 -8.75 8.54 6.51
N LEU A 29 -7.98 7.65 5.90
CA LEU A 29 -8.33 6.98 4.65
C LEU A 29 -8.23 5.47 4.77
N THR A 30 -9.00 4.76 3.95
CA THR A 30 -8.81 3.33 3.73
C THR A 30 -8.76 3.07 2.23
N VAL A 31 -7.80 2.28 1.77
CA VAL A 31 -7.70 1.88 0.36
C VAL A 31 -7.94 0.39 0.24
N VAL A 32 -8.82 0.03 -0.69
CA VAL A 32 -9.15 -1.36 -1.03
C VAL A 32 -8.88 -1.55 -2.51
N THR A 33 -8.26 -2.68 -2.83
CA THR A 33 -7.92 -3.07 -4.20
C THR A 33 -8.54 -4.41 -4.49
N PRO A 34 -9.77 -4.46 -5.06
CA PRO A 34 -10.51 -5.71 -5.24
C PRO A 34 -9.84 -6.65 -6.26
N THR A 35 -9.10 -6.08 -7.21
CA THR A 35 -8.50 -6.80 -8.33
C THR A 35 -6.99 -6.52 -8.41
N PRO A 36 -6.20 -6.96 -7.40
CA PRO A 36 -4.78 -6.64 -7.33
C PRO A 36 -3.97 -7.30 -8.46
N TYR A 37 -4.54 -8.30 -9.15
CA TYR A 37 -3.91 -8.99 -10.29
C TYR A 37 -4.60 -8.68 -11.63
N GLY A 38 -5.37 -7.60 -11.73
CA GLY A 38 -6.28 -7.35 -12.85
C GLY A 38 -5.70 -6.61 -14.07
N ALA A 39 -4.46 -6.12 -14.02
CA ALA A 39 -3.92 -5.33 -15.14
C ALA A 39 -3.71 -6.20 -16.40
N GLY A 40 -4.04 -5.67 -17.58
CA GLY A 40 -3.98 -6.42 -18.83
C GLY A 40 -5.14 -7.40 -19.07
N SER A 41 -6.13 -7.46 -18.18
CA SER A 41 -7.30 -8.31 -18.35
C SER A 41 -8.27 -7.72 -19.36
N SER A 42 -8.74 -8.54 -20.31
CA SER A 42 -9.84 -8.18 -21.22
C SER A 42 -11.23 -8.32 -20.59
N GLN A 43 -11.34 -9.00 -19.44
CA GLN A 43 -12.62 -9.33 -18.81
C GLN A 43 -12.98 -8.38 -17.66
N SER A 44 -11.98 -7.82 -16.96
CA SER A 44 -12.19 -6.96 -15.79
C SER A 44 -11.03 -5.98 -15.61
N SER A 45 -11.31 -4.68 -15.68
CA SER A 45 -10.30 -3.65 -15.37
C SER A 45 -9.89 -3.68 -13.90
N ALA A 46 -8.61 -3.43 -13.62
CA ALA A 46 -8.16 -3.23 -12.26
C ALA A 46 -8.78 -1.97 -11.63
N SER A 47 -9.07 -1.98 -10.33
CA SER A 47 -9.58 -0.80 -9.64
C SER A 47 -8.99 -0.60 -8.24
N ILE A 48 -8.94 0.66 -7.81
CA ILE A 48 -8.49 1.10 -6.49
C ILE A 48 -9.60 1.95 -5.89
N SER A 49 -10.16 1.51 -4.77
CA SER A 49 -11.22 2.23 -4.06
C SER A 49 -10.66 2.86 -2.80
N CYS A 50 -10.86 4.17 -2.64
CA CYS A 50 -10.43 4.93 -1.49
C CYS A 50 -11.65 5.44 -0.73
N PHE A 51 -11.66 5.19 0.57
CA PHE A 51 -12.76 5.46 1.47
C PHE A 51 -12.37 6.60 2.40
N ARG A 52 -13.15 7.68 2.39
CA ARG A 52 -13.05 8.76 3.36
C ARG A 52 -13.60 8.26 4.70
N SER A 53 -12.79 8.33 5.75
CA SER A 53 -13.17 7.88 7.09
C SER A 53 -13.46 9.07 8.00
N ASN A 54 -14.26 8.85 9.04
CA ASN A 54 -14.50 9.86 10.08
C ASN A 54 -13.16 10.17 10.79
N PRO A 55 -12.80 11.45 11.06
CA PRO A 55 -13.52 12.70 10.78
C PRO A 55 -13.38 13.29 9.37
N ASP A 56 -12.44 12.84 8.57
CA ASP A 56 -12.11 13.38 7.23
C ASP A 56 -13.10 12.94 6.12
N ASN A 57 -14.40 12.95 6.40
CA ASN A 57 -15.43 12.44 5.49
C ASN A 57 -15.55 13.25 4.18
N ASP A 58 -15.08 14.50 4.17
CA ASP A 58 -15.25 15.45 3.06
C ASP A 58 -13.91 15.81 2.39
N VAL A 59 -12.82 15.12 2.75
CA VAL A 59 -11.50 15.40 2.19
C VAL A 59 -11.44 15.11 0.69
N THR A 60 -10.79 15.99 -0.07
CA THR A 60 -10.54 15.74 -1.50
C THR A 60 -9.57 14.57 -1.65
N LEU A 61 -9.88 13.66 -2.57
CA LEU A 61 -9.05 12.49 -2.86
C LEU A 61 -8.40 12.62 -4.22
N ASN A 62 -7.12 12.29 -4.30
CA ASN A 62 -6.34 12.28 -5.52
C ASN A 62 -5.69 10.92 -5.73
N PHE A 63 -5.56 10.49 -6.99
CA PHE A 63 -4.96 9.20 -7.35
C PHE A 63 -3.84 9.42 -8.35
N SER A 64 -2.70 8.80 -8.09
CA SER A 64 -1.56 8.91 -8.99
C SER A 64 -0.52 7.82 -8.75
N ARG A 65 0.61 7.91 -9.44
CA ARG A 65 1.79 7.07 -9.20
C ARG A 65 2.87 7.90 -8.51
N PRO A 66 3.61 7.33 -7.54
CA PRO A 66 4.62 8.10 -6.80
C PRO A 66 5.87 8.37 -7.61
N PHE A 67 6.21 7.47 -8.54
CA PHE A 67 7.41 7.52 -9.35
C PHE A 67 7.30 6.52 -10.51
N GLN A 68 8.22 6.64 -11.46
CA GLN A 68 8.39 5.71 -12.57
C GLN A 68 9.06 4.42 -12.06
N ILE A 69 8.60 3.27 -12.51
CA ILE A 69 9.14 1.95 -12.15
C ILE A 69 9.76 1.21 -13.34
N GLY A 70 9.68 1.79 -14.54
CA GLY A 70 10.31 1.27 -15.74
C GLY A 70 11.84 1.26 -15.65
N LEU A 71 12.47 0.36 -16.40
CA LEU A 71 13.93 0.32 -16.51
C LEU A 71 14.45 1.55 -17.26
N PRO A 72 15.72 1.96 -17.07
CA PRO A 72 16.34 2.96 -17.92
C PRO A 72 16.20 2.58 -19.40
N GLY A 73 15.60 3.46 -20.20
CA GLY A 73 15.29 3.20 -21.62
C GLY A 73 14.02 2.38 -21.88
N SER A 74 13.27 1.99 -20.84
CA SER A 74 11.94 1.40 -20.99
C SER A 74 10.96 2.42 -21.55
N THR A 75 10.02 1.95 -22.38
CA THR A 75 8.89 2.75 -22.85
C THR A 75 7.64 2.56 -21.97
N ILE A 76 7.71 1.69 -20.97
CA ILE A 76 6.57 1.33 -20.12
C ILE A 76 6.83 1.79 -18.68
N GLN A 77 5.77 2.18 -17.97
CA GLN A 77 5.85 2.69 -16.60
C GLN A 77 6.77 3.93 -16.44
N THR A 78 6.79 4.78 -17.46
CA THR A 78 7.57 6.03 -17.57
C THR A 78 6.78 7.28 -17.17
N SER A 79 5.63 7.12 -16.53
CA SER A 79 4.82 8.26 -16.06
C SER A 79 4.49 8.13 -14.58
N THR A 80 4.41 9.29 -13.92
CA THR A 80 3.82 9.43 -12.58
C THR A 80 2.30 9.59 -12.65
N THR A 81 1.72 9.82 -13.83
CA THR A 81 0.28 9.95 -14.01
C THR A 81 -0.42 8.59 -14.07
N LEU A 82 -1.73 8.59 -13.86
CA LEU A 82 -2.55 7.42 -14.15
C LEU A 82 -2.46 7.03 -15.65
N PRO A 83 -2.59 5.73 -15.98
CA PRO A 83 -2.62 5.27 -17.36
C PRO A 83 -3.77 5.89 -18.15
N THR A 84 -3.54 6.21 -19.43
CA THR A 84 -4.57 6.72 -20.34
C THR A 84 -5.76 5.76 -20.43
N GLY A 85 -6.97 6.29 -20.38
CA GLY A 85 -8.21 5.52 -20.38
C GLY A 85 -8.69 5.08 -18.99
N SER A 86 -7.96 5.44 -17.92
CA SER A 86 -8.46 5.29 -16.55
C SER A 86 -9.60 6.27 -16.28
N SER A 87 -10.59 5.86 -15.48
CA SER A 87 -11.78 6.65 -15.15
C SER A 87 -12.07 6.62 -13.66
N GLN A 88 -12.77 7.64 -13.15
CA GLN A 88 -13.11 7.73 -11.74
C GLN A 88 -14.63 7.68 -11.56
N SER A 89 -15.05 7.02 -10.48
CA SER A 89 -16.44 6.97 -10.05
C SER A 89 -16.52 7.33 -8.56
N VAL A 90 -17.59 8.01 -8.18
CA VAL A 90 -17.79 8.48 -6.79
C VAL A 90 -19.15 7.96 -6.31
N ASN A 91 -19.16 7.31 -5.15
CA ASN A 91 -20.37 6.85 -4.48
C ASN A 91 -20.30 7.21 -2.99
N GLY A 92 -20.88 8.35 -2.63
CA GLY A 92 -20.82 8.89 -1.27
C GLY A 92 -19.37 9.12 -0.79
N ARG A 93 -18.95 8.34 0.22
CA ARG A 93 -17.59 8.43 0.81
C ARG A 93 -16.53 7.63 0.06
N ILE A 94 -16.94 6.88 -0.97
CA ILE A 94 -16.05 6.00 -1.73
C ILE A 94 -15.73 6.67 -3.05
N VAL A 95 -14.44 6.81 -3.35
CA VAL A 95 -13.95 7.20 -4.67
C VAL A 95 -13.21 6.01 -5.24
N THR A 96 -13.70 5.49 -6.36
CA THR A 96 -13.09 4.34 -7.04
C THR A 96 -12.44 4.80 -8.34
N GLN A 97 -11.14 4.58 -8.41
CA GLN A 97 -10.34 4.73 -9.60
C GLN A 97 -10.33 3.42 -10.38
N ASN A 98 -11.05 3.38 -11.50
CA ASN A 98 -10.97 2.29 -12.46
C ASN A 98 -9.77 2.54 -13.39
N LEU A 99 -8.88 1.57 -13.49
CA LEU A 99 -7.70 1.65 -14.35
C LEU A 99 -8.04 1.13 -15.74
N THR A 100 -7.20 1.50 -16.71
CA THR A 100 -7.28 0.95 -18.07
C THR A 100 -7.18 -0.58 -18.08
N THR A 101 -7.71 -1.22 -19.12
CA THR A 101 -7.54 -2.66 -19.36
C THR A 101 -6.16 -3.00 -19.95
N SER A 102 -5.38 -1.99 -20.36
CA SER A 102 -3.99 -2.18 -20.79
C SER A 102 -3.13 -2.73 -19.65
N ASN A 103 -2.03 -3.42 -20.00
CA ASN A 103 -1.00 -3.80 -19.04
C ASN A 103 -0.32 -2.59 -18.38
N ASP A 104 -0.48 -1.37 -18.93
CA ASP A 104 -0.04 -0.13 -18.29
C ASP A 104 -0.70 0.14 -16.93
N ALA A 105 -1.81 -0.55 -16.61
CA ALA A 105 -2.40 -0.56 -15.28
C ALA A 105 -1.55 -1.30 -14.22
N THR A 106 -0.49 -2.01 -14.61
CA THR A 106 0.45 -2.63 -13.67
C THR A 106 1.25 -1.54 -12.96
N GLY A 107 1.51 -1.67 -11.66
CA GLY A 107 2.45 -0.82 -10.94
C GLY A 107 1.99 -0.40 -9.54
N LEU A 108 2.71 0.58 -8.99
CA LEU A 108 2.44 1.19 -7.69
C LEU A 108 1.63 2.47 -7.86
N PHE A 109 0.57 2.59 -7.09
CA PHE A 109 -0.36 3.71 -7.07
C PHE A 109 -0.55 4.20 -5.64
N TYR A 110 -1.08 5.39 -5.48
CA TYR A 110 -1.58 5.87 -4.20
C TYR A 110 -2.94 6.53 -4.34
N CYS A 111 -3.72 6.47 -3.26
CA CYS A 111 -4.76 7.45 -2.96
C CYS A 111 -4.19 8.45 -1.95
N GLU A 112 -4.38 9.73 -2.21
CA GLU A 112 -3.97 10.83 -1.36
C GLU A 112 -5.21 11.56 -0.87
N GLY A 113 -5.27 11.83 0.42
CA GLY A 113 -6.25 12.73 1.02
C GLY A 113 -5.52 13.90 1.66
N SER A 114 -5.93 15.11 1.28
CA SER A 114 -5.30 16.35 1.75
C SER A 114 -6.34 17.32 2.31
N ASN A 115 -6.12 17.82 3.51
CA ASN A 115 -6.84 18.97 4.09
C ASN A 115 -5.86 20.16 4.24
N SER A 116 -6.24 21.24 4.95
CA SER A 116 -5.47 22.49 4.99
C SER A 116 -4.01 22.33 5.43
N ASP A 117 -3.71 21.34 6.27
CA ASP A 117 -2.40 21.21 6.91
C ASP A 117 -1.81 19.78 6.81
N LEU A 118 -2.61 18.81 6.36
CA LEU A 118 -2.29 17.39 6.44
C LEU A 118 -2.47 16.71 5.09
N THR A 119 -1.55 15.79 4.78
CA THR A 119 -1.65 14.94 3.59
C THR A 119 -1.30 13.51 3.96
N THR A 120 -2.23 12.58 3.73
CA THR A 120 -2.01 11.13 3.91
C THR A 120 -2.00 10.45 2.55
N ARG A 121 -1.01 9.60 2.28
CA ARG A 121 -0.96 8.74 1.10
C ARG A 121 -1.05 7.27 1.50
N VAL A 122 -1.98 6.56 0.89
CA VAL A 122 -2.13 5.12 1.07
C VAL A 122 -1.85 4.44 -0.27
N TYR A 123 -0.90 3.52 -0.26
CA TYR A 123 -0.37 2.90 -1.47
C TYR A 123 -1.11 1.60 -1.81
N SER A 124 -1.26 1.34 -3.10
CA SER A 124 -1.80 0.10 -3.64
C SER A 124 -0.92 -0.39 -4.79
N ILE A 125 -0.76 -1.71 -4.88
CA ILE A 125 0.00 -2.38 -5.93
C ILE A 125 -0.99 -3.16 -6.80
N ILE A 126 -0.85 -2.98 -8.12
CA ILE A 126 -1.54 -3.77 -9.13
C ILE A 126 -0.51 -4.55 -9.94
N HIS A 127 -0.66 -5.86 -10.00
CA HIS A 127 0.08 -6.75 -10.88
C HIS A 127 -0.72 -7.06 -12.15
N SER A 128 0.00 -7.43 -13.20
CA SER A 128 -0.62 -7.98 -14.41
C SER A 128 -1.22 -9.36 -14.16
N VAL A 129 -2.30 -9.68 -14.89
CA VAL A 129 -2.83 -11.06 -14.98
C VAL A 129 -1.77 -12.04 -15.46
N ASN A 130 -0.83 -11.58 -16.29
CA ASN A 130 0.25 -12.38 -16.88
C ASN A 130 1.58 -12.25 -16.12
N ARG A 131 1.57 -11.74 -14.88
CA ARG A 131 2.78 -11.60 -14.04
C ARG A 131 3.58 -12.91 -13.99
N ARG A 132 4.90 -12.82 -14.10
CA ARG A 132 5.77 -14.01 -14.06
C ARG A 132 5.87 -14.61 -12.66
N PHE A 133 5.87 -13.75 -11.65
CA PHE A 133 6.02 -14.11 -10.25
C PHE A 133 4.98 -13.40 -9.39
N GLU A 134 4.78 -13.88 -8.18
CA GLU A 134 3.91 -13.25 -7.17
C GLU A 134 4.41 -13.54 -5.74
N PRO A 135 4.08 -12.71 -4.75
CA PRO A 135 4.47 -12.94 -3.35
C PRO A 135 3.92 -14.28 -2.83
N VAL A 136 4.75 -15.04 -2.11
CA VAL A 136 4.39 -16.39 -1.58
C VAL A 136 3.13 -16.35 -0.71
N ASP A 137 2.99 -15.31 0.11
CA ASP A 137 1.89 -15.10 1.04
C ASP A 137 0.72 -14.32 0.43
N GLY A 138 0.81 -13.96 -0.85
CA GLY A 138 -0.15 -13.11 -1.54
C GLY A 138 -0.16 -11.65 -1.04
N LEU A 139 0.71 -11.28 -0.09
CA LEU A 139 0.77 -9.94 0.48
C LEU A 139 1.76 -9.09 -0.31
N VAL A 140 1.28 -7.92 -0.76
CA VAL A 140 2.08 -6.97 -1.54
C VAL A 140 2.80 -5.94 -0.66
N THR A 141 2.55 -5.96 0.65
CA THR A 141 3.19 -5.08 1.64
C THR A 141 3.75 -5.92 2.77
N LYS A 142 4.96 -5.59 3.24
CA LYS A 142 5.52 -6.13 4.48
C LYS A 142 5.96 -4.97 5.37
N THR A 143 5.68 -5.07 6.65
CA THR A 143 6.09 -4.05 7.64
C THR A 143 7.01 -4.70 8.66
N ILE A 144 8.14 -4.04 8.93
CA ILE A 144 9.12 -4.43 9.95
C ILE A 144 9.57 -3.20 10.75
N ASN A 145 10.27 -3.44 11.86
CA ASN A 145 10.91 -2.40 12.64
C ASN A 145 12.34 -2.16 12.17
N LYS A 146 12.90 -1.00 12.51
CA LYS A 146 14.33 -0.73 12.35
C LYS A 146 15.15 -1.81 13.07
N GLY A 147 16.24 -2.25 12.44
CA GLY A 147 17.11 -3.31 12.99
C GLY A 147 16.60 -4.74 12.77
N GLU A 148 15.38 -4.93 12.24
CA GLU A 148 14.87 -6.26 11.91
C GLU A 148 15.21 -6.66 10.48
N ASN A 149 15.44 -7.95 10.26
CA ASN A 149 15.66 -8.49 8.91
C ASN A 149 14.37 -9.13 8.41
N VAL A 150 14.11 -9.00 7.10
CA VAL A 150 12.96 -9.65 6.46
C VAL A 150 13.37 -10.44 5.24
N THR A 151 12.78 -11.62 5.06
CA THR A 151 12.93 -12.38 3.83
C THR A 151 11.77 -12.08 2.89
N LEU A 152 12.07 -11.46 1.76
CA LEU A 152 11.13 -11.27 0.66
C LEU A 152 11.19 -12.51 -0.23
N SER A 153 10.03 -13.04 -0.60
CA SER A 153 9.93 -14.31 -1.34
C SER A 153 8.82 -14.26 -2.38
N VAL A 154 9.07 -14.87 -3.53
CA VAL A 154 8.08 -15.03 -4.61
C VAL A 154 7.98 -16.48 -5.08
N ILE A 155 6.82 -16.84 -5.62
CA ILE A 155 6.61 -18.06 -6.40
C ILE A 155 6.40 -17.74 -7.88
N LYS A 156 6.55 -18.74 -8.75
CA LYS A 156 6.22 -18.62 -10.17
C LYS A 156 4.70 -18.63 -10.32
N ALA A 157 4.16 -17.60 -10.98
CA ALA A 157 2.73 -17.49 -11.29
C ALA A 157 2.44 -17.87 -12.76
N ASN A 158 3.27 -17.39 -13.69
CA ASN A 158 3.21 -17.72 -15.11
C ASN A 158 4.60 -18.11 -15.64
N SER A 159 4.67 -18.56 -16.89
CA SER A 159 5.95 -18.85 -17.56
C SER A 159 6.83 -17.61 -17.59
N GLY A 160 8.05 -17.68 -17.03
CA GLY A 160 8.75 -16.42 -16.78
C GLY A 160 10.21 -16.51 -16.35
N GLY A 161 10.99 -17.44 -16.91
CA GLY A 161 12.43 -17.51 -16.64
C GLY A 161 12.76 -17.66 -15.15
N PHE A 162 13.85 -17.02 -14.73
CA PHE A 162 14.28 -17.01 -13.34
C PHE A 162 14.15 -15.61 -12.71
N PRO A 163 13.84 -15.53 -11.39
CA PRO A 163 13.59 -14.27 -10.72
C PRO A 163 14.88 -13.46 -10.57
N LEU A 164 14.78 -12.17 -10.87
CA LEU A 164 15.82 -11.18 -10.63
C LEU A 164 15.24 -10.04 -9.80
N TRP A 165 15.78 -9.86 -8.59
CA TRP A 165 15.34 -8.83 -7.66
C TRP A 165 15.96 -7.48 -7.96
N ARG A 166 15.17 -6.43 -7.85
CA ARG A 166 15.59 -5.03 -7.94
C ARG A 166 14.91 -4.22 -6.85
N ARG A 167 15.54 -3.09 -6.52
CA ARG A 167 15.00 -2.09 -5.61
C ARG A 167 14.78 -0.81 -6.37
N THR A 168 13.62 -0.19 -6.18
CA THR A 168 13.31 1.14 -6.70
C THR A 168 13.18 2.10 -5.54
N ARG A 169 14.11 3.06 -5.46
CA ARG A 169 14.12 4.12 -4.44
C ARG A 169 13.82 5.46 -5.10
N ASN A 170 12.71 6.10 -4.72
CA ASN A 170 12.27 7.39 -5.27
C ASN A 170 12.31 7.46 -6.81
N GLY A 171 11.97 6.36 -7.50
CA GLY A 171 11.98 6.26 -8.96
C GLY A 171 13.32 5.85 -9.59
N THR A 172 14.40 5.79 -8.81
CA THR A 172 15.67 5.24 -9.27
C THR A 172 15.65 3.73 -9.13
N VAL A 173 15.72 3.02 -10.25
CA VAL A 173 15.81 1.56 -10.28
C VAL A 173 17.28 1.14 -10.16
N ASN A 174 17.61 0.45 -9.07
CA ASN A 174 18.97 -0.04 -8.82
C ASN A 174 19.30 -1.25 -9.70
N ALA A 175 20.60 -1.58 -9.74
CA ALA A 175 21.07 -2.84 -10.32
C ALA A 175 20.43 -4.06 -9.64
N ASN A 176 20.58 -5.24 -10.27
CA ASN A 176 20.07 -6.48 -9.71
C ASN A 176 20.65 -6.71 -8.30
N LEU A 177 19.77 -6.92 -7.31
CA LEU A 177 20.17 -7.24 -5.94
C LEU A 177 20.68 -8.68 -5.82
N THR A 178 20.17 -9.57 -6.66
CA THR A 178 20.52 -10.99 -6.69
C THR A 178 21.17 -11.35 -8.01
N ASN A 179 22.32 -12.01 -7.96
CA ASN A 179 23.06 -12.45 -9.15
C ASN A 179 22.68 -13.88 -9.61
N SER A 180 21.69 -14.49 -8.97
CA SER A 180 21.26 -15.88 -9.23
C SER A 180 19.73 -16.01 -9.23
N ASN A 181 19.25 -17.21 -9.57
CA ASN A 181 17.83 -17.59 -9.68
C ASN A 181 17.13 -17.69 -8.31
N GLN A 182 17.34 -16.70 -7.43
CA GLN A 182 16.86 -16.69 -6.06
C GLN A 182 15.41 -16.23 -5.99
N ALA A 183 14.51 -17.16 -5.68
CA ALA A 183 13.10 -16.87 -5.42
C ALA A 183 12.89 -16.06 -4.13
N SER A 184 13.88 -16.02 -3.24
CA SER A 184 13.85 -15.29 -1.99
C SER A 184 15.21 -14.70 -1.66
N PHE A 185 15.22 -13.57 -0.96
CA PHE A 185 16.43 -13.00 -0.37
C PHE A 185 16.09 -12.24 0.91
N THR A 186 17.09 -12.07 1.77
CA THR A 186 16.92 -11.34 3.03
C THR A 186 17.36 -9.90 2.85
N VAL A 187 16.46 -8.97 3.19
CA VAL A 187 16.74 -7.55 3.31
C VAL A 187 17.13 -7.29 4.76
N PRO A 188 18.39 -6.89 5.04
CA PRO A 188 18.72 -6.30 6.32
C PRO A 188 18.11 -4.89 6.40
N SER A 189 17.58 -4.52 7.57
CA SER A 189 17.15 -3.14 7.81
C SER A 189 18.04 -2.51 8.88
N THR A 190 18.68 -1.41 8.52
CA THR A 190 19.42 -0.56 9.46
C THR A 190 18.78 0.82 9.61
N ASP A 191 17.96 1.20 8.63
CA ASP A 191 17.31 2.51 8.58
C ASP A 191 15.91 2.41 7.95
N ALA A 192 15.02 3.35 8.28
CA ALA A 192 13.69 3.48 7.66
C ALA A 192 13.77 3.57 6.13
N ASP A 193 14.85 4.19 5.62
CA ASP A 193 15.14 4.28 4.20
C ASP A 193 15.31 2.91 3.54
N ASP A 194 15.52 1.81 4.26
CA ASP A 194 15.51 0.45 3.72
C ASP A 194 14.11 0.00 3.25
N GLY A 195 13.05 0.67 3.70
CA GLY A 195 11.69 0.52 3.20
C GLY A 195 11.52 1.14 1.81
N ASP A 196 11.30 0.31 0.80
CA ASP A 196 11.18 0.73 -0.59
C ASP A 196 10.29 -0.24 -1.39
N LEU A 197 10.16 0.01 -2.70
CA LEU A 197 9.55 -0.93 -3.62
C LEU A 197 10.59 -1.94 -4.11
N TYR A 198 10.36 -3.21 -3.81
CA TYR A 198 11.16 -4.33 -4.31
C TYR A 198 10.41 -4.99 -5.46
N THR A 199 11.08 -5.13 -6.60
CA THR A 199 10.49 -5.69 -7.82
C THR A 199 11.20 -6.97 -8.23
N VAL A 200 10.44 -7.93 -8.74
CA VAL A 200 10.99 -9.16 -9.33
C VAL A 200 10.63 -9.22 -10.79
N ILE A 201 11.67 -9.22 -11.62
CA ILE A 201 11.55 -9.37 -13.06
C ILE A 201 12.02 -10.76 -13.47
N GLY A 202 11.66 -11.22 -14.67
CA GLY A 202 12.25 -12.42 -15.25
C GLY A 202 13.59 -12.16 -15.92
N SER A 203 14.47 -13.16 -15.97
CA SER A 203 15.78 -13.05 -16.65
C SER A 203 15.71 -12.76 -18.16
N ALA A 204 14.61 -13.09 -18.82
CA ALA A 204 14.34 -12.78 -20.23
C ALA A 204 13.31 -11.65 -20.38
N VAL A 205 13.57 -10.50 -19.75
CA VAL A 205 12.69 -9.32 -19.77
C VAL A 205 13.17 -8.33 -20.81
N THR A 206 12.25 -7.86 -21.66
CA THR A 206 12.48 -6.76 -22.59
C THR A 206 12.25 -5.42 -21.89
N LEU A 207 12.78 -4.33 -22.44
CA LEU A 207 12.47 -2.97 -21.98
C LEU A 207 10.96 -2.61 -22.09
N THR A 208 10.15 -3.50 -22.66
CA THR A 208 8.71 -3.38 -22.89
C THR A 208 7.90 -4.40 -22.09
N ASP A 209 8.50 -5.07 -21.11
CA ASP A 209 7.81 -6.06 -20.30
C ASP A 209 7.50 -5.50 -18.90
N ASN A 210 6.21 -5.36 -18.60
CA ASN A 210 5.68 -4.91 -17.32
C ASN A 210 5.05 -6.05 -16.51
N HIS A 211 5.31 -7.32 -16.84
CA HIS A 211 4.82 -8.49 -16.11
C HIS A 211 5.68 -8.84 -14.88
N PHE A 212 6.15 -7.81 -14.17
CA PHE A 212 6.96 -7.97 -12.97
C PHE A 212 6.08 -8.13 -11.72
N SER A 213 6.67 -8.73 -10.69
CA SER A 213 6.11 -8.76 -9.35
C SER A 213 6.65 -7.60 -8.52
N MET A 214 5.95 -7.25 -7.45
CA MET A 214 6.26 -6.11 -6.58
C MET A 214 5.86 -6.43 -5.14
N ILE A 215 6.73 -6.05 -4.22
CA ILE A 215 6.48 -6.04 -2.77
C ILE A 215 6.97 -4.70 -2.25
N ARG A 216 6.10 -3.95 -1.57
CA ARG A 216 6.48 -2.74 -0.85
C ARG A 216 6.91 -3.13 0.56
N LEU A 217 8.19 -2.94 0.88
CA LEU A 217 8.69 -3.05 2.24
C LEU A 217 8.48 -1.70 2.93
N ILE A 218 7.99 -1.75 4.16
CA ILE A 218 7.87 -0.59 5.02
C ILE A 218 8.66 -0.88 6.28
N VAL A 219 9.60 0.02 6.60
CA VAL A 219 10.42 -0.05 7.79
C VAL A 219 9.99 1.11 8.68
N ARG A 220 9.61 0.80 9.92
CA ARG A 220 9.35 1.82 10.95
C ARG A 220 10.67 2.47 11.36
N ASP A 221 10.65 3.77 11.65
CA ASP A 221 11.85 4.56 12.00
C ASP A 221 12.38 4.25 13.40
N CYS A 222 11.51 3.69 14.25
CA CYS A 222 11.86 3.21 15.57
C CYS A 222 11.93 1.68 15.65
N ASP A 223 12.69 1.21 16.64
CA ASP A 223 12.78 -0.20 17.00
C ASP A 223 11.40 -0.77 17.44
N ALA A 224 11.34 -2.10 17.54
CA ALA A 224 10.12 -2.78 17.96
C ALA A 224 9.60 -2.27 19.31
N GLY A 225 8.32 -1.92 19.38
CA GLY A 225 7.68 -1.42 20.59
C GLY A 225 8.03 0.02 20.96
N LYS A 226 8.74 0.76 20.11
CA LYS A 226 9.09 2.17 20.30
C LYS A 226 8.38 3.10 19.32
N TRP A 227 8.20 4.35 19.74
CA TRP A 227 7.68 5.48 18.95
C TRP A 227 8.33 6.79 19.43
N ASN A 228 7.95 7.90 18.81
CA ASN A 228 8.53 9.25 18.88
C ASN A 228 9.75 9.38 17.98
N LEU A 229 9.57 9.91 16.78
CA LEU A 229 10.65 10.07 15.78
C LEU A 229 11.84 10.93 16.24
N THR A 230 11.72 11.67 17.35
CA THR A 230 12.81 12.49 17.88
C THR A 230 13.91 11.66 18.53
N ASP A 231 13.53 10.65 19.32
CA ASP A 231 14.45 9.87 20.17
C ASP A 231 14.09 8.38 20.29
N CYS A 232 12.95 7.96 19.78
CA CYS A 232 12.39 6.61 19.91
C CYS A 232 12.28 6.13 21.37
N GLU A 233 12.13 7.04 22.35
CA GLU A 233 11.99 6.67 23.75
C GLU A 233 10.53 6.43 24.17
N GLY A 234 9.58 6.88 23.35
CA GLY A 234 8.17 6.56 23.51
C GLY A 234 7.93 5.05 23.48
N VAL A 235 7.16 4.53 24.43
CA VAL A 235 6.81 3.10 24.50
C VAL A 235 5.44 2.91 23.87
N CYS A 236 5.35 2.01 22.89
CA CYS A 236 4.09 1.68 22.23
C CYS A 236 3.17 0.91 23.17
N ASP A 237 1.87 1.20 23.06
CA ASP A 237 0.85 0.30 23.59
C ASP A 237 0.80 -1.01 22.77
N LEU A 238 0.25 -2.06 23.40
CA LEU A 238 0.05 -3.35 22.74
C LEU A 238 -1.07 -3.26 21.70
N CYS A 239 -0.71 -3.29 20.42
CA CYS A 239 -1.66 -3.38 19.32
C CYS A 239 -2.03 -4.85 19.04
N TYR A 240 -3.31 -5.20 19.21
CA TYR A 240 -3.80 -6.56 19.03
C TYR A 240 -4.25 -6.84 17.59
N ASN A 241 -4.54 -8.11 17.29
CA ASN A 241 -5.12 -8.55 16.02
C ASN A 241 -4.29 -8.21 14.78
N GLY A 242 -2.98 -8.06 14.93
CA GLY A 242 -2.07 -7.65 13.84
C GLY A 242 -2.03 -6.14 13.61
N GLY A 243 -2.52 -5.33 14.56
CA GLY A 243 -2.30 -3.89 14.56
C GLY A 243 -0.83 -3.53 14.69
N VAL A 244 -0.46 -2.40 14.11
CA VAL A 244 0.93 -1.89 14.10
C VAL A 244 0.95 -0.55 14.85
N CYS A 245 1.90 -0.38 15.76
CA CYS A 245 2.12 0.90 16.41
C CYS A 245 2.70 1.90 15.41
N ASP A 246 2.12 3.09 15.33
CA ASP A 246 2.66 4.20 14.58
C ASP A 246 3.90 4.75 15.30
N ASP A 247 5.02 4.87 14.59
CA ASP A 247 6.30 5.33 15.15
C ASP A 247 6.35 6.83 15.42
N GLU A 248 5.45 7.62 14.84
CA GLU A 248 5.33 9.06 15.09
C GLU A 248 4.46 9.36 16.32
N THR A 249 3.30 8.74 16.41
CA THR A 249 2.26 9.07 17.39
C THR A 249 2.15 8.07 18.55
N GLY A 250 2.63 6.84 18.38
CA GLY A 250 2.45 5.76 19.34
C GLY A 250 1.08 5.07 19.27
N ASP A 251 0.16 5.55 18.42
CA ASP A 251 -1.18 4.99 18.27
C ASP A 251 -1.17 3.66 17.48
N CYS A 252 -2.15 2.80 17.73
CA CYS A 252 -2.31 1.58 16.94
C CYS A 252 -3.06 1.80 15.62
N ILE A 253 -2.43 1.38 14.53
CA ILE A 253 -3.01 1.25 13.20
C ILE A 253 -3.65 -0.13 13.09
N CYS A 254 -4.98 -0.18 13.19
CA CYS A 254 -5.75 -1.43 13.18
C CYS A 254 -6.03 -1.99 11.79
N PRO A 255 -5.89 -3.31 11.58
CA PRO A 255 -6.26 -3.92 10.31
C PRO A 255 -7.77 -3.82 10.07
N PRO A 256 -8.22 -3.97 8.81
CA PRO A 256 -9.63 -3.98 8.47
C PRO A 256 -10.43 -4.97 9.33
N GLY A 257 -11.56 -4.52 9.88
CA GLY A 257 -12.41 -5.33 10.75
C GLY A 257 -12.08 -5.21 12.24
N PHE A 258 -11.07 -4.43 12.61
CA PHE A 258 -10.73 -4.12 14.00
C PHE A 258 -10.66 -2.61 14.24
N SER A 259 -10.83 -2.21 15.50
CA SER A 259 -10.90 -0.81 15.90
C SER A 259 -10.64 -0.62 17.40
N GLY A 260 -10.63 0.64 17.84
CA GLY A 260 -10.27 1.04 19.19
C GLY A 260 -8.77 1.34 19.32
N PRO A 261 -8.34 1.93 20.44
CA PRO A 261 -6.96 2.42 20.62
C PRO A 261 -5.90 1.32 20.54
N ASN A 262 -6.28 0.07 20.78
CA ASN A 262 -5.38 -1.09 20.75
C ASN A 262 -5.87 -2.22 19.82
N CYS A 263 -6.82 -1.93 18.93
CA CYS A 263 -7.35 -2.89 17.95
C CYS A 263 -8.04 -4.15 18.52
N LEU A 264 -8.45 -4.14 19.79
CA LEU A 264 -9.18 -5.27 20.38
C LEU A 264 -10.64 -5.37 19.92
N THR A 265 -11.25 -4.27 19.48
CA THR A 265 -12.68 -4.25 19.19
C THR A 265 -12.93 -4.70 17.75
N GLY A 266 -13.47 -5.90 17.59
CA GLY A 266 -13.95 -6.39 16.31
C GLY A 266 -15.11 -5.54 15.79
N LYS A 267 -15.08 -5.23 14.49
CA LYS A 267 -16.10 -4.48 13.78
C LYS A 267 -16.49 -5.25 12.54
N LEU A 268 -17.79 -5.43 12.33
CA LEU A 268 -18.29 -5.97 11.08
C LEU A 268 -17.91 -5.00 9.95
N ILE A 269 -17.08 -5.45 9.02
CA ILE A 269 -16.97 -4.82 7.71
C ILE A 269 -18.28 -5.17 7.00
N ALA A 270 -19.30 -4.33 7.14
CA ALA A 270 -20.54 -4.53 6.41
C ALA A 270 -20.25 -4.28 4.91
N TRP A 271 -20.08 -5.35 4.14
CA TRP A 271 -20.13 -5.33 2.67
C TRP A 271 -21.56 -5.14 2.14
N SER A 272 -22.52 -4.89 3.02
CA SER A 272 -23.95 -4.96 2.73
C SER A 272 -24.57 -3.57 2.55
N VAL A 273 -24.17 -2.84 1.50
CA VAL A 273 -25.03 -1.81 0.89
C VAL A 273 -24.78 -1.76 -0.62
N CYS A 274 -25.24 -2.77 -1.36
CA CYS A 274 -25.64 -2.68 -2.78
C CYS A 274 -26.30 -3.98 -3.30
N LEU A 275 -27.25 -4.54 -2.57
CA LEU A 275 -28.30 -5.39 -3.14
C LEU A 275 -29.66 -4.84 -2.71
N SER A 276 -29.97 -3.62 -3.15
CA SER A 276 -31.36 -3.20 -3.31
C SER A 276 -31.82 -3.60 -4.71
N GLY A 277 -32.01 -4.91 -4.90
CA GLY A 277 -32.72 -5.50 -6.03
C GLY A 277 -33.80 -6.39 -5.43
N GLY A 278 -35.05 -5.93 -5.52
CA GLY A 278 -36.19 -6.55 -4.84
C GLY A 278 -36.37 -8.02 -5.19
N LEU A 279 -36.75 -8.81 -4.19
CA LEU A 279 -37.51 -10.03 -4.40
C LEU A 279 -38.91 -9.81 -3.85
N SER A 280 -39.83 -9.60 -4.78
CA SER A 280 -41.23 -9.94 -4.61
C SER A 280 -41.37 -11.47 -4.67
N VAL A 281 -41.81 -12.07 -3.57
CA VAL A 281 -42.80 -13.17 -3.59
C VAL A 281 -43.71 -12.97 -2.39
#